data_AF-A0A4P6EUC4-F1
#
_entry.id   AF-A0A4P6EUC4-F1
#
_cell.length_a   1.000
_cell.length_b   1.000
_cell.length_c   1.000
_cell.angle_alpha   90.00
_cell.angle_beta   90.00
_cell.angle_gamma   90.00
#
_symmetry.space_group_name_H-M   'P 1'
#
loop_
_entity.id
_entity.type
_entity.pdbx_description
1 polymer ?
#
loop_
_entity_poly.entity_id
_entity_poly.type
_entity_poly.pdbx_seq_one_letter_code
_entity_poly.pdbx_strand_id
1 'polypeptide(L)'
;MERKEGVVNEIIYENTAYHNGKYRYYPTITGLKSLIKEIIESNSTTNYIRVTPFYVNEKIDRQIEFDDYMFYMESRDQFDDNDLKEYIGACVGREYADLNSEEVEYGQVLYPLFKNEDVATFQKALGAYLHFLDVLIPKLMEISRLKMALVQDDLAFGYFCFEVHSG
;
A
#
# COMPACT_ATOMS: atom_id res chain seq x y z
N MET A 1 8.18 14.00 -10.08
CA MET A 1 8.08 12.56 -10.36
C MET A 1 8.18 12.38 -11.86
N GLU A 2 9.10 11.55 -12.31
CA GLU A 2 9.23 11.22 -13.73
C GLU A 2 8.15 10.21 -14.11
N ARG A 3 7.57 10.36 -15.31
CA ARG A 3 6.66 9.36 -15.88
C ARG A 3 7.52 8.17 -16.27
N LYS A 4 7.27 7.02 -15.65
CA LYS A 4 7.93 5.75 -16.02
C LYS A 4 7.15 5.05 -17.12
N GLU A 5 7.85 4.28 -17.94
CA GLU A 5 7.24 3.48 -19.00
C GLU A 5 6.44 2.30 -18.43
N GLY A 6 5.38 1.90 -19.14
CA GLY A 6 4.56 0.75 -18.79
C GLY A 6 3.16 1.13 -18.32
N VAL A 7 2.17 0.32 -18.70
CA VAL A 7 0.74 0.64 -18.54
C VAL A 7 0.38 0.97 -17.09
N VAL A 8 0.83 0.15 -16.13
CA VAL A 8 0.56 0.37 -14.70
C VAL A 8 1.22 1.66 -14.19
N ASN A 9 2.44 1.96 -14.64
CA ASN A 9 3.16 3.18 -14.26
C ASN A 9 2.45 4.44 -14.78
N GLU A 10 1.90 4.36 -15.99
CA GLU A 10 1.12 5.44 -16.59
C GLU A 10 -0.20 5.67 -15.86
N ILE A 11 -0.94 4.60 -15.55
CA ILE A 11 -2.17 4.66 -14.74
C ILE A 11 -1.91 5.34 -13.39
N ILE A 12 -0.84 4.95 -12.68
CA ILE A 12 -0.47 5.56 -11.41
C ILE A 12 -0.09 7.02 -11.59
N TYR A 13 0.71 7.36 -12.60
CA TYR A 13 1.10 8.75 -12.86
C TYR A 13 -0.12 9.63 -13.14
N GLU A 14 -1.04 9.19 -13.99
CA GLU A 14 -2.24 9.96 -14.37
C GLU A 14 -3.20 10.18 -13.20
N ASN A 15 -3.24 9.24 -12.25
CA ASN A 15 -4.10 9.32 -11.07
C ASN A 15 -3.46 10.00 -9.84
N THR A 16 -2.12 10.13 -9.79
CA THR A 16 -1.41 10.60 -8.59
C THR A 16 -0.44 11.76 -8.83
N ALA A 17 -0.21 12.17 -10.08
CA ALA A 17 0.68 13.26 -10.43
C ALA A 17 -0.09 14.41 -11.10
N TYR A 18 0.23 15.66 -10.75
CA TYR A 18 -0.32 16.84 -11.41
C TYR A 18 0.74 17.93 -11.64
N HIS A 19 0.44 18.87 -12.53
CA HIS A 19 1.41 19.84 -13.07
C HIS A 19 2.69 19.15 -13.58
N ASN A 20 2.55 18.17 -14.48
CA ASN A 20 3.65 17.40 -15.06
C ASN A 20 4.54 16.74 -14.00
N GLY A 21 3.94 16.21 -12.93
CA GLY A 21 4.67 15.52 -11.87
C GLY A 21 5.41 16.43 -10.90
N LYS A 22 5.15 17.74 -10.92
CA LYS A 22 5.67 18.68 -9.92
C LYS A 22 5.06 18.42 -8.54
N TYR A 23 3.81 17.97 -8.49
CA TYR A 23 3.10 17.70 -7.25
C TYR A 23 2.45 16.33 -7.27
N ARG A 24 2.15 15.81 -6.07
CA ARG A 24 1.50 14.53 -5.84
C ARG A 24 0.12 14.72 -5.26
N TYR A 25 -0.81 13.93 -5.76
CA TYR A 25 -2.13 13.71 -5.19
C TYR A 25 -2.12 12.39 -4.44
N TYR A 26 -2.55 12.43 -3.18
CA TYR A 26 -2.61 11.24 -2.32
C TYR A 26 -4.07 10.79 -2.32
N PRO A 27 -4.44 9.74 -3.08
CA PRO A 27 -5.83 9.30 -3.16
C PRO A 27 -6.43 9.02 -1.79
N THR A 28 -7.74 9.28 -1.65
CA THR A 28 -8.53 8.79 -0.50
C THR A 28 -8.75 7.28 -0.61
N ILE A 29 -9.41 6.67 0.38
CA ILE A 29 -9.76 5.24 0.33
C ILE A 29 -10.52 4.89 -0.96
N THR A 30 -11.52 5.68 -1.34
CA THR A 30 -12.27 5.47 -2.59
C THR A 30 -11.37 5.65 -3.82
N GLY A 31 -10.52 6.67 -3.81
CA GLY A 31 -9.56 6.92 -4.90
C GLY A 31 -8.60 5.75 -5.10
N LEU A 32 -8.04 5.21 -4.01
CA LEU A 32 -7.14 4.07 -4.04
C LEU A 32 -7.88 2.81 -4.54
N LYS A 33 -9.11 2.58 -4.06
CA LYS A 33 -9.95 1.45 -4.52
C LYS A 33 -10.22 1.53 -6.02
N SER A 34 -10.48 2.71 -6.57
CA SER A 34 -10.65 2.90 -8.02
C SER A 34 -9.35 2.70 -8.79
N LEU A 35 -8.25 3.30 -8.32
CA LEU A 35 -6.92 3.17 -8.94
C LEU A 35 -6.49 1.71 -9.05
N ILE A 36 -6.60 0.93 -7.97
CA ILE A 36 -6.20 -0.48 -7.99
C ILE A 36 -7.09 -1.31 -8.93
N LYS A 37 -8.39 -1.01 -9.03
CA LYS A 37 -9.27 -1.67 -9.99
C LYS A 37 -8.86 -1.39 -11.43
N GLU A 38 -8.54 -0.13 -11.75
CA GLU A 38 -8.04 0.25 -13.07
C GLU A 38 -6.73 -0.49 -13.42
N ILE A 39 -5.81 -0.60 -12.45
CA ILE A 39 -4.57 -1.38 -12.61
C ILE A 39 -4.89 -2.85 -12.90
N ILE A 40 -5.81 -3.46 -12.15
CA ILE A 40 -6.23 -4.85 -12.37
C ILE A 40 -6.84 -5.02 -13.78
N GLU A 41 -7.74 -4.12 -14.17
CA GLU A 41 -8.42 -4.14 -15.48
C GLU A 41 -7.47 -3.93 -16.66
N SER A 42 -6.32 -3.29 -16.46
CA SER A 42 -5.30 -3.08 -17.49
C SER A 42 -4.59 -4.36 -17.98
N ASN A 43 -4.75 -5.47 -17.24
CA ASN A 43 -4.15 -6.77 -17.55
C ASN A 43 -2.63 -6.71 -17.80
N SER A 44 -1.94 -5.83 -17.06
CA SER A 44 -0.51 -5.56 -17.16
C SER A 44 0.15 -5.61 -15.78
N THR A 45 1.46 -5.84 -15.74
CA THR A 45 2.27 -5.80 -14.51
C THR A 45 3.27 -4.63 -14.52
N THR A 46 3.96 -4.43 -13.41
CA THR A 46 5.11 -3.52 -13.26
C THR A 46 6.11 -4.16 -12.32
N ASN A 47 7.39 -3.76 -12.31
CA ASN A 47 8.40 -4.38 -11.44
C ASN A 47 8.07 -4.26 -9.96
N TYR A 48 7.46 -3.15 -9.53
CA TYR A 48 6.93 -3.03 -8.18
C TYR A 48 5.77 -2.06 -8.07
N ILE A 49 4.92 -2.27 -7.06
CA ILE A 49 3.93 -1.30 -6.57
C ILE A 49 4.13 -1.12 -5.06
N ARG A 50 4.06 0.12 -4.61
CA ARG A 50 4.13 0.51 -3.20
C ARG A 50 2.96 1.42 -2.84
N VAL A 51 2.30 1.16 -1.72
CA VAL A 51 1.23 1.99 -1.18
C VAL A 51 1.51 2.26 0.31
N THR A 52 1.78 3.51 0.65
CA THR A 52 2.03 3.94 2.04
C THR A 52 0.79 4.68 2.56
N PRO A 53 0.13 4.19 3.63
CA PRO A 53 -1.01 4.87 4.23
C PRO A 53 -0.60 6.09 5.07
N PHE A 54 -1.41 7.13 5.02
CA PHE A 54 -1.32 8.31 5.86
C PHE A 54 -2.66 8.57 6.53
N TYR A 55 -2.62 9.07 7.76
CA TYR A 55 -3.77 9.70 8.40
C TYR A 55 -3.46 11.18 8.63
N VAL A 56 -4.34 12.05 8.17
CA VAL A 56 -4.25 13.51 8.31
C VAL A 56 -5.41 13.98 9.16
N ASN A 57 -5.17 14.90 10.09
CA ASN A 57 -6.21 15.61 10.83
C ASN A 57 -6.02 17.12 10.71
N GLU A 58 -6.95 17.77 10.01
CA GLU A 58 -6.86 19.20 9.65
C GLU A 58 -7.08 20.12 10.85
N LYS A 59 -7.84 19.69 11.87
CA LYS A 59 -8.18 20.53 13.02
C LYS A 59 -7.00 20.76 13.94
N ILE A 60 -6.19 19.72 14.15
CA ILE A 60 -5.00 19.78 15.01
C ILE A 60 -3.70 19.94 14.22
N ASP A 61 -3.79 20.04 12.90
CA ASP A 61 -2.66 20.19 11.97
C ASP A 61 -1.58 19.12 12.18
N ARG A 62 -1.99 17.84 12.11
CA ARG A 62 -1.08 16.69 12.28
C ARG A 62 -1.32 15.61 11.24
N GLN A 63 -0.25 14.88 10.93
CA GLN A 63 -0.30 13.67 10.11
C GLN A 63 0.53 12.54 10.73
N ILE A 64 0.16 11.29 10.43
CA ILE A 64 0.96 10.09 10.68
C ILE A 64 1.15 9.37 9.35
N GLU A 65 2.40 9.00 9.09
CA GLU A 65 2.80 8.05 8.05
C GLU A 65 2.88 6.65 8.67
N PHE A 66 2.33 5.64 7.98
CA PHE A 66 2.26 4.27 8.46
C PHE A 66 3.18 3.33 7.66
N ASP A 67 4.49 3.58 7.72
CA ASP A 67 5.51 2.78 7.03
C ASP A 67 5.45 1.29 7.39
N ASP A 68 5.21 0.96 8.66
CA ASP A 68 5.08 -0.42 9.14
C ASP A 68 3.89 -1.19 8.51
N TYR A 69 2.97 -0.46 7.86
CA TYR A 69 1.77 -0.99 7.21
C TYR A 69 1.74 -0.67 5.71
N MET A 70 2.90 -0.34 5.14
CA MET A 70 3.07 -0.15 3.72
C MET A 70 2.79 -1.47 2.98
N PHE A 71 1.99 -1.40 1.92
CA PHE A 71 1.93 -2.48 0.94
C PHE A 71 3.07 -2.31 -0.05
N TYR A 72 3.88 -3.35 -0.26
CA TYR A 72 4.96 -3.38 -1.22
C TYR A 72 5.04 -4.74 -1.91
N MET A 73 4.62 -4.74 -3.18
CA MET A 73 4.63 -5.89 -4.06
C MET A 73 5.74 -5.71 -5.09
N GLU A 74 6.57 -6.74 -5.28
CA GLU A 74 7.67 -6.71 -6.25
C GLU A 74 7.76 -7.99 -7.09
N SER A 75 8.25 -7.80 -8.32
CA SER A 75 8.50 -8.84 -9.30
C SER A 75 9.85 -9.50 -9.05
N ARG A 76 9.90 -10.83 -9.14
CA ARG A 76 11.15 -11.59 -9.08
C ARG A 76 11.19 -12.68 -10.14
N ASP A 77 12.38 -12.94 -10.66
CA ASP A 77 12.57 -13.99 -11.69
C ASP A 77 12.20 -15.37 -11.15
N GLN A 78 12.72 -15.71 -9.96
CA GLN A 78 12.50 -16.97 -9.28
C GLN A 78 12.56 -16.74 -7.77
N PHE A 79 11.67 -17.43 -7.04
CA PHE A 79 11.67 -17.50 -5.59
C PHE A 79 10.87 -18.74 -5.17
N ASP A 80 11.13 -19.24 -3.97
CA ASP A 80 10.34 -20.28 -3.30
C ASP A 80 9.66 -19.75 -2.01
N ASP A 81 8.98 -20.65 -1.30
CA ASP A 81 8.27 -20.30 -0.07
C ASP A 81 9.20 -19.83 1.06
N ASN A 82 10.45 -20.28 1.10
CA ASN A 82 11.43 -19.83 2.09
C ASN A 82 11.94 -18.43 1.74
N ASP A 83 12.21 -18.16 0.46
CA ASP A 83 12.58 -16.82 -0.01
C ASP A 83 11.50 -15.79 0.35
N LEU A 84 10.22 -16.15 0.21
CA LEU A 84 9.10 -15.30 0.59
C LEU A 84 9.05 -15.04 2.10
N LYS A 85 9.30 -16.07 2.93
CA LYS A 85 9.33 -15.90 4.39
C LYS A 85 10.48 -15.00 4.83
N GLU A 86 11.68 -15.23 4.30
CA GLU A 86 12.85 -14.39 4.58
C GLU A 86 12.59 -12.95 4.15
N TYR A 87 11.97 -12.75 3.00
CA TYR A 87 11.56 -11.43 2.53
C TYR A 87 10.57 -10.73 3.46
N ILE A 88 9.49 -11.42 3.87
CA ILE A 88 8.51 -10.89 4.82
C ILE A 88 9.20 -10.51 6.14
N GLY A 89 10.06 -11.39 6.66
CA GLY A 89 10.83 -11.12 7.88
C GLY A 89 11.70 -9.87 7.74
N ALA A 90 12.42 -9.73 6.63
CA ALA A 90 13.24 -8.56 6.33
C ALA A 90 12.41 -7.27 6.25
N CYS A 91 11.23 -7.30 5.62
CA CYS A 91 10.33 -6.15 5.53
C CYS A 91 9.75 -5.75 6.89
N VAL A 92 9.44 -6.72 7.76
CA VAL A 92 8.98 -6.48 9.14
C VAL A 92 10.15 -6.10 10.08
N GLY A 93 11.39 -6.37 9.69
CA GLY A 93 12.60 -6.11 10.48
C GLY A 93 12.90 -7.17 11.55
N ARG A 94 12.37 -8.39 11.40
CA ARG A 94 12.53 -9.51 12.35
C ARG A 94 12.61 -10.85 11.61
N GLU A 95 13.21 -11.87 12.23
CA GLU A 95 13.18 -13.21 11.66
C GLU A 95 11.73 -13.72 11.51
N TYR A 96 11.40 -14.32 10.36
CA TYR A 96 10.03 -14.80 10.10
C TYR A 96 9.54 -15.78 11.17
N ALA A 97 10.44 -16.61 11.72
CA ALA A 97 10.14 -17.58 12.75
C ALA A 97 9.70 -16.94 14.10
N ASP A 98 10.03 -15.67 14.32
CA ASP A 98 9.70 -14.92 15.54
C ASP A 98 8.43 -14.07 15.39
N LEU A 99 7.82 -14.06 14.20
CA LEU A 99 6.59 -13.34 13.94
C LEU A 99 5.41 -14.07 14.59
N ASN A 100 4.51 -13.29 15.20
CA ASN A 100 3.24 -13.83 15.66
C ASN A 100 2.28 -14.06 14.48
N SER A 101 1.17 -14.75 14.74
CA SER A 101 0.22 -15.12 13.68
C SER A 101 -0.35 -13.92 12.91
N GLU A 102 -0.60 -12.79 13.59
CA GLU A 102 -1.09 -11.56 12.94
C GLU A 102 0.00 -10.93 12.06
N GLU A 103 1.24 -10.85 12.55
CA GLU A 103 2.39 -10.35 11.78
C GLU A 103 2.61 -11.20 10.51
N VAL A 104 2.46 -12.52 10.60
CA VAL A 104 2.53 -13.43 9.46
C VAL A 104 1.40 -13.17 8.45
N GLU A 105 0.16 -13.12 8.92
CA GLU A 105 -1.00 -12.87 8.04
C GLU A 105 -0.89 -11.51 7.34
N TYR A 106 -0.46 -10.48 8.06
CA TYR A 106 -0.30 -9.13 7.50
C TYR A 106 0.86 -9.10 6.52
N GLY A 107 1.99 -9.71 6.87
CA GLY A 107 3.17 -9.78 6.00
C GLY A 107 2.87 -10.46 4.67
N GLN A 108 2.06 -11.52 4.66
CA GLN A 108 1.65 -12.20 3.42
C GLN A 108 0.82 -11.32 2.47
N VAL A 109 0.04 -10.39 3.02
CA VAL A 109 -0.78 -9.46 2.22
C VAL A 109 -0.01 -8.20 1.86
N LEU A 110 0.81 -7.67 2.77
CA LEU A 110 1.54 -6.41 2.60
C LEU A 110 2.81 -6.58 1.77
N TYR A 111 3.45 -7.75 1.81
CA TYR A 111 4.72 -7.98 1.11
C TYR A 111 4.64 -9.18 0.15
N PRO A 112 3.69 -9.19 -0.82
CA PRO A 112 3.60 -10.28 -1.77
C PRO A 112 4.72 -10.19 -2.82
N LEU A 113 5.18 -11.35 -3.26
CA LEU A 113 6.05 -11.50 -4.43
C LEU A 113 5.27 -12.14 -5.57
N PHE A 114 5.63 -11.78 -6.80
CA PHE A 114 5.09 -12.44 -7.99
C PHE A 114 6.19 -12.64 -9.03
N LYS A 115 5.98 -13.59 -9.94
CA LYS A 115 6.93 -13.88 -11.02
C LYS A 115 6.76 -12.88 -12.16
N ASN A 116 7.84 -12.59 -12.87
CA ASN A 116 7.79 -11.68 -14.02
C ASN A 116 6.66 -12.07 -14.98
N GLU A 117 5.88 -11.05 -15.39
CA GLU A 117 4.74 -11.18 -16.30
C GLU A 117 3.60 -12.10 -15.78
N ASP A 118 3.62 -12.52 -14.51
CA ASP A 118 2.52 -13.26 -13.89
C ASP A 118 1.39 -12.30 -13.47
N VAL A 119 0.61 -11.90 -14.48
CA VAL A 119 -0.54 -11.00 -14.33
C VAL A 119 -1.57 -11.55 -13.33
N ALA A 120 -1.78 -12.88 -13.31
CA ALA A 120 -2.79 -13.50 -12.46
C ALA A 120 -2.43 -13.38 -10.97
N THR A 121 -1.17 -13.68 -10.60
CA THR A 121 -0.69 -13.53 -9.22
C THR A 121 -0.68 -12.06 -8.81
N PHE A 122 -0.23 -11.16 -9.71
CA PHE A 122 -0.23 -9.71 -9.48
C PHE A 122 -1.63 -9.17 -9.17
N GLN A 123 -2.63 -9.49 -10.01
CA GLN A 123 -4.02 -9.08 -9.80
C GLN A 123 -4.61 -9.67 -8.52
N LYS A 124 -4.31 -10.94 -8.22
CA LYS A 124 -4.77 -11.59 -6.99
C LYS A 124 -4.23 -10.91 -5.74
N ALA A 125 -2.96 -10.53 -5.74
CA ALA A 125 -2.32 -9.83 -4.63
C ALA A 125 -2.94 -8.44 -4.42
N LEU A 126 -3.16 -7.68 -5.50
CA LEU A 126 -3.85 -6.39 -5.44
C LEU A 126 -5.29 -6.52 -4.92
N GLY A 127 -6.02 -7.55 -5.37
CA GLY A 127 -7.36 -7.85 -4.86
C GLY A 127 -7.37 -8.20 -3.38
N ALA A 128 -6.40 -9.01 -2.92
CA ALA A 128 -6.24 -9.34 -1.51
C ALA A 128 -5.96 -8.09 -0.66
N TYR A 129 -5.09 -7.20 -1.14
CA TYR A 129 -4.83 -5.92 -0.49
C TYR A 129 -6.09 -5.05 -0.37
N LEU A 130 -6.91 -4.95 -1.43
CA LEU A 130 -8.17 -4.21 -1.39
C LEU A 130 -9.14 -4.73 -0.33
N HIS A 131 -9.25 -6.05 -0.17
CA HIS A 131 -10.05 -6.66 0.89
C HIS A 131 -9.44 -6.42 2.27
N PHE A 132 -8.12 -6.47 2.37
CA PHE A 132 -7.40 -6.26 3.61
C PHE A 132 -7.51 -4.82 4.13
N LEU A 133 -7.74 -3.82 3.28
CA LEU A 133 -8.02 -2.44 3.71
C LEU A 133 -9.19 -2.34 4.69
N ASP A 134 -10.19 -3.22 4.59
CA ASP A 134 -11.35 -3.20 5.49
C ASP A 134 -10.98 -3.69 6.92
N VAL A 135 -9.86 -4.41 7.06
CA VAL A 135 -9.25 -4.81 8.35
C VAL A 135 -8.22 -3.77 8.80
N LEU A 136 -7.37 -3.31 7.87
CA LEU A 136 -6.24 -2.44 8.17
C LEU A 136 -6.70 -1.04 8.63
N ILE A 137 -7.66 -0.43 7.93
CA ILE A 137 -8.05 0.96 8.20
C ILE A 137 -8.60 1.16 9.63
N PRO A 138 -9.48 0.30 10.17
CA PRO A 138 -9.88 0.39 11.58
C PRO A 138 -8.71 0.33 12.56
N LYS A 139 -7.73 -0.55 12.32
CA LYS A 139 -6.52 -0.66 13.16
C LYS A 139 -5.68 0.62 13.10
N LEU A 140 -5.44 1.15 11.89
CA LEU A 140 -4.71 2.41 11.72
C LEU A 140 -5.45 3.59 12.37
N MET A 141 -6.78 3.58 12.37
CA MET A 141 -7.59 4.62 13.02
C MET A 141 -7.44 4.59 14.54
N GLU A 142 -7.42 3.40 15.13
CA GLU A 142 -7.16 3.24 16.56
C GLU A 142 -5.76 3.75 16.93
N ILE A 143 -4.74 3.37 16.15
CA ILE A 143 -3.37 3.86 16.34
C ILE A 143 -3.32 5.39 16.20
N SER A 144 -3.98 5.96 15.20
CA SER A 144 -4.04 7.41 14.98
C SER A 144 -4.66 8.14 16.18
N ARG A 145 -5.79 7.62 16.68
CA ARG A 145 -6.48 8.18 17.85
C ARG A 145 -5.58 8.21 19.07
N LEU A 146 -4.83 7.14 19.33
CA LEU A 146 -3.92 7.04 20.46
C LEU A 146 -2.68 7.94 20.27
N LYS A 147 -2.00 7.84 19.12
CA LYS A 147 -0.76 8.59 18.85
C LYS A 147 -0.98 10.10 18.80
N MET A 148 -2.11 10.55 18.25
CA MET A 148 -2.42 11.98 18.17
C MET A 148 -3.24 12.51 19.35
N ALA A 149 -3.66 11.64 20.28
CA ALA A 149 -4.56 11.97 21.38
C ALA A 149 -5.89 12.62 20.92
N LEU A 150 -6.48 12.08 19.86
CA LEU A 150 -7.71 12.62 19.27
C LEU A 150 -8.89 12.45 20.22
N VAL A 151 -9.67 13.52 20.41
CA VAL A 151 -10.99 13.45 21.03
C VAL A 151 -12.08 13.28 19.97
N GLN A 152 -13.30 12.97 20.41
CA GLN A 152 -14.43 12.67 19.51
C GLN A 152 -14.65 13.75 18.46
N ASP A 153 -14.55 15.02 18.85
CA ASP A 153 -14.75 16.17 17.97
C ASP A 153 -13.66 16.33 16.91
N ASP A 154 -12.47 15.76 17.12
CA ASP A 154 -11.38 15.83 16.15
C ASP A 154 -11.58 14.83 15.01
N LEU A 155 -12.30 13.74 15.27
CA LEU A 155 -12.48 12.64 14.31
C LEU A 155 -13.16 13.10 13.01
N ALA A 156 -14.05 14.08 13.09
CA ALA A 156 -14.75 14.64 11.94
C ALA A 156 -13.83 15.40 10.96
N PHE A 157 -12.62 15.75 11.39
CA PHE A 157 -11.63 16.50 10.60
C PHE A 157 -10.48 15.62 10.09
N GLY A 158 -10.57 14.31 10.34
CA GLY A 158 -9.55 13.36 9.95
C GLY A 158 -9.91 12.54 8.72
N TYR A 159 -8.92 12.17 7.93
CA TYR A 159 -9.10 11.28 6.78
C TYR A 159 -7.84 10.47 6.48
N PHE A 160 -8.05 9.31 5.83
CA PHE A 160 -6.97 8.51 5.28
C PHE A 160 -6.69 8.88 3.82
N CYS A 161 -5.41 9.01 3.50
CA CYS A 161 -4.93 9.11 2.13
C CYS A 161 -3.69 8.23 1.93
N PHE A 162 -3.28 8.02 0.68
CA PHE A 162 -2.25 7.04 0.35
C PHE A 162 -1.24 7.63 -0.62
N GLU A 163 0.04 7.43 -0.35
CA GLU A 163 1.08 7.61 -1.36
C GLU A 163 1.20 6.33 -2.18
N VAL A 164 1.12 6.42 -3.51
CA VAL A 164 1.23 5.26 -4.41
C VAL A 164 2.39 5.45 -5.35
N HIS A 165 3.31 4.48 -5.38
CA HIS A 165 4.46 4.46 -6.29
C HIS A 165 4.54 3.15 -7.06
N SER A 166 5.16 3.22 -8.23
CA SER A 166 5.50 2.05 -9.02
C SER A 166 6.79 2.26 -9.81
N GLY A 167 7.32 1.17 -10.36
CA GLY A 167 8.46 1.16 -11.27
C GLY A 167 8.73 -0.20 -11.86
#